data_AF-A0A317U8T9-F1
#
_entry.id   AF-A0A317U8T9-F1
#
_cell.length_a   1.000
_cell.length_b   1.000
_cell.length_c   1.000
_cell.angle_alpha   90.00
_cell.angle_beta   90.00
_cell.angle_gamma   90.00
#
_symmetry.space_group_name_H-M   'P 1'
#
loop_
_entity.id
_entity.type
_entity.pdbx_description
1 polymer ?
#
loop_
_entity_poly.entity_id
_entity_poly.type
_entity_poly.pdbx_seq_one_letter_code
_entity_poly.pdbx_strand_id
1 'polypeptide(L)'
;MYKLLKIGNKEYKLEYSIEASLYDDCVKSVMNTLLATSGGVDKTPEEMISGMANIPSTALTVLYAGLLQYHGDNPDADGSVPNLATAKKLAAQFIQEHKDDEQGNFYGIFAICLDQMEEDGFFKLTGLETFMDDLNVAAKPKKTPKKPTDHQKKATAK
;
A
#
# COMPACT_ATOMS: atom_id res chain seq x y z
N MET A 1 -16.88 1.24 1.97
CA MET A 1 -17.59 0.76 3.18
C MET A 1 -16.67 1.08 4.32
N TYR A 2 -16.94 2.09 5.14
CA TYR A 2 -15.95 2.56 6.11
C TYR A 2 -15.77 1.64 7.33
N LYS A 3 -14.57 1.64 7.90
CA LYS A 3 -14.28 1.07 9.23
C LYS A 3 -14.33 2.15 10.30
N LEU A 4 -14.81 1.80 11.49
CA LEU A 4 -14.79 2.68 12.65
C LEU A 4 -13.55 2.41 13.49
N LEU A 5 -12.68 3.40 13.60
CA LEU A 5 -11.55 3.42 14.52
C LEU A 5 -11.97 4.12 15.81
N LYS A 6 -11.99 3.38 16.91
CA LYS A 6 -12.18 3.96 18.24
C LYS A 6 -10.83 4.45 18.75
N ILE A 7 -10.72 5.76 18.97
CA ILE A 7 -9.52 6.39 19.53
C ILE A 7 -9.97 7.28 20.69
N GLY A 8 -9.62 6.87 21.90
CA GLY A 8 -10.14 7.43 23.14
C GLY A 8 -11.67 7.30 23.21
N ASN A 9 -12.33 8.46 23.31
CA ASN A 9 -13.79 8.54 23.43
C ASN A 9 -14.48 8.92 22.11
N LYS A 10 -13.76 8.96 20.98
CA LYS A 10 -14.31 9.29 19.66
C LYS A 10 -14.16 8.12 18.69
N GLU A 11 -15.12 7.98 17.80
CA GLU A 11 -15.06 7.09 16.65
C GLU A 11 -14.72 7.90 15.40
N TYR A 12 -13.79 7.37 14.60
CA TYR A 12 -13.34 7.94 13.33
C TYR A 12 -13.66 6.97 12.20
N LYS A 13 -14.26 7.48 11.13
CA LYS A 13 -14.50 6.72 9.90
C LYS A 13 -13.25 6.70 9.06
N LEU A 14 -12.74 5.50 8.81
CA LEU A 14 -11.63 5.21 7.91
C LEU A 14 -12.20 4.67 6.59
N GLU A 15 -11.99 5.39 5.50
CA GLU A 15 -12.40 4.98 4.15
C GLU A 15 -11.44 5.47 3.08
N TYR A 16 -11.12 4.59 2.12
CA TYR A 16 -10.21 4.87 1.02
C TYR A 16 -10.96 5.09 -0.30
N SER A 17 -11.67 6.21 -0.36
CA SER A 17 -12.45 6.67 -1.51
C SER A 17 -11.74 7.80 -2.28
N ILE A 18 -12.50 8.74 -2.85
CA ILE A 18 -12.02 9.83 -3.71
C ILE A 18 -10.95 10.66 -3.01
N GLU A 19 -11.20 11.16 -1.80
CA GLU A 19 -10.24 12.03 -1.09
C GLU A 19 -8.91 11.33 -0.84
N ALA A 20 -8.93 10.05 -0.44
CA ALA A 20 -7.71 9.27 -0.25
C ALA A 20 -7.00 8.99 -1.58
N SER A 21 -7.74 8.72 -2.65
CA SER A 21 -7.18 8.41 -3.98
C SER A 21 -6.54 9.61 -4.67
N LEU A 22 -7.01 10.83 -4.34
CA LEU A 22 -6.45 12.09 -4.83
C LEU A 22 -5.30 12.59 -3.95
N TYR A 23 -5.03 11.95 -2.80
CA TYR A 23 -3.91 12.31 -1.96
C TYR A 23 -2.63 11.63 -2.47
N ASP A 24 -1.89 12.36 -3.31
CA ASP A 24 -0.64 11.96 -3.96
C ASP A 24 0.33 11.17 -3.08
N ASP A 25 0.57 11.65 -1.84
CA ASP A 25 1.52 11.03 -0.92
C ASP A 25 1.04 9.65 -0.45
N CYS A 26 -0.28 9.44 -0.34
CA CYS A 26 -0.85 8.12 -0.03
C CYS A 26 -0.55 7.13 -1.16
N VAL A 27 -0.91 7.47 -2.40
CA VAL A 27 -0.69 6.59 -3.57
C VAL A 27 0.79 6.24 -3.73
N LYS A 28 1.67 7.25 -3.66
CA LYS A 28 3.13 7.07 -3.77
C LYS A 28 3.69 6.20 -2.65
N SER A 29 3.32 6.47 -1.40
CA SER A 29 3.86 5.75 -0.25
C SER A 29 3.43 4.28 -0.20
N VAL A 30 2.16 3.99 -0.52
CA VAL A 30 1.63 2.62 -0.63
C VAL A 30 2.33 1.87 -1.75
N MET A 31 2.43 2.45 -2.94
CA MET A 31 3.09 1.83 -4.09
C MET A 31 4.56 1.52 -3.78
N ASN A 32 5.31 2.49 -3.25
CA ASN A 32 6.71 2.29 -2.86
C ASN A 32 6.86 1.18 -1.81
N THR A 33 5.95 1.15 -0.83
CA THR A 33 5.98 0.12 0.23
C THR A 33 5.71 -1.26 -0.35
N LEU A 34 4.68 -1.42 -1.19
CA LEU A 34 4.37 -2.68 -1.88
C LEU A 34 5.50 -3.12 -2.80
N LEU A 35 6.11 -2.19 -3.54
CA LEU A 35 7.28 -2.48 -4.37
C LEU A 35 8.51 -2.85 -3.55
N ALA A 36 8.68 -2.31 -2.34
CA ALA A 36 9.79 -2.64 -1.45
C ALA A 36 9.56 -3.95 -0.66
N THR A 37 8.32 -4.36 -0.42
CA THR A 37 7.97 -5.61 0.30
C THR A 37 7.58 -6.78 -0.59
N SER A 38 7.25 -6.56 -1.88
CA SER A 38 6.93 -7.64 -2.82
C SER A 38 8.10 -8.64 -2.97
N GLY A 39 7.82 -9.94 -2.99
CA GLY A 39 8.86 -10.99 -3.00
C GLY A 39 9.67 -11.12 -4.30
N GLY A 40 9.88 -10.04 -5.06
CA GLY A 40 10.76 -10.02 -6.23
C GLY A 40 12.15 -10.55 -5.87
N VAL A 41 12.53 -11.65 -6.51
CA VAL A 41 13.90 -12.16 -6.54
C VAL A 41 14.79 -11.04 -7.09
N ASP A 42 15.82 -10.65 -6.34
CA ASP A 42 16.80 -9.55 -6.62
C ASP A 42 16.62 -8.24 -5.81
N LYS A 43 16.08 -8.29 -4.59
CA LYS A 43 16.19 -7.14 -3.65
C LYS A 43 17.42 -7.23 -2.78
N THR A 44 18.15 -6.12 -2.70
CA THR A 44 19.27 -5.95 -1.78
C THR A 44 18.78 -5.80 -0.33
N PRO A 45 19.60 -6.18 0.67
CA PRO A 45 19.29 -5.91 2.08
C PRO A 45 18.99 -4.43 2.35
N GLU A 46 19.66 -3.52 1.66
CA GLU A 46 19.44 -2.06 1.77
C GLU A 46 18.03 -1.65 1.33
N GLU A 47 17.53 -2.22 0.24
CA GLU A 47 16.15 -1.97 -0.24
C GLU A 47 15.10 -2.53 0.72
N MET A 48 15.34 -3.71 1.29
CA MET A 48 14.47 -4.29 2.31
C MET A 48 14.45 -3.45 3.60
N ILE A 49 15.62 -3.01 4.08
CA ILE A 49 15.76 -2.14 5.26
C ILE A 49 15.08 -0.80 5.01
N SER A 50 15.30 -0.18 3.84
CA SER A 50 14.65 1.07 3.49
C SER A 50 13.13 0.93 3.41
N GLY A 51 12.63 -0.19 2.89
CA GLY A 51 11.20 -0.50 2.88
C GLY A 51 10.61 -0.56 4.29
N MET A 52 11.27 -1.27 5.21
CA MET A 52 10.83 -1.35 6.60
C MET A 52 10.96 -0.01 7.35
N ALA A 53 12.04 0.74 7.11
CA ALA A 53 12.30 2.03 7.75
C ALA A 53 11.23 3.08 7.40
N ASN A 54 10.60 2.96 6.22
CA ASN A 54 9.56 3.87 5.75
C ASN A 54 8.16 3.53 6.29
N ILE A 55 7.95 2.36 6.88
CA ILE A 55 6.63 1.93 7.40
C ILE A 55 6.01 2.97 8.35
N PRO A 56 6.71 3.55 9.34
CA PRO A 56 6.11 4.54 10.23
C PRO A 56 5.59 5.78 9.52
N SER A 57 6.33 6.31 8.54
CA SER A 57 5.88 7.44 7.74
C SER A 57 4.73 7.06 6.83
N THR A 58 4.80 5.91 6.16
CA THR A 58 3.72 5.40 5.30
C THR A 58 2.44 5.23 6.12
N ALA A 59 2.51 4.56 7.27
CA ALA A 59 1.39 4.33 8.18
C ALA A 59 0.66 5.64 8.53
N LEU A 60 1.42 6.68 8.87
CA LEU A 60 0.87 7.99 9.20
C LEU A 60 0.21 8.64 7.97
N THR A 61 0.86 8.61 6.81
CA THR A 61 0.34 9.18 5.57
C THR A 61 -0.95 8.49 5.15
N VAL A 62 -1.00 7.15 5.19
CA VAL A 62 -2.18 6.40 4.78
C VAL A 62 -3.32 6.55 5.79
N LEU A 63 -3.03 6.54 7.09
CA LEU A 63 -4.03 6.82 8.13
C LEU A 63 -4.67 8.19 7.90
N TYR A 64 -3.86 9.22 7.64
CA TYR A 64 -4.37 10.54 7.33
C TYR A 64 -5.26 10.52 6.09
N ALA A 65 -4.80 9.89 5.00
CA ALA A 65 -5.53 9.78 3.75
C ALA A 65 -6.91 9.14 3.95
N GLY A 66 -6.98 8.02 4.68
CA GLY A 66 -8.22 7.31 4.96
C GLY A 66 -9.19 8.09 5.86
N LEU A 67 -8.72 9.12 6.58
CA LEU A 67 -9.56 9.99 7.40
C LEU A 67 -10.08 11.21 6.63
N LEU A 68 -9.50 11.57 5.48
CA LEU A 68 -9.83 12.79 4.75
C LEU A 68 -11.32 12.86 4.36
N GLN A 69 -11.90 11.75 3.91
CA GLN A 69 -13.27 11.72 3.40
C GLN A 69 -14.32 12.23 4.40
N TYR A 70 -14.11 11.97 5.69
CA TYR A 70 -15.07 12.34 6.74
C TYR A 70 -14.53 13.34 7.74
N HIS A 71 -13.21 13.50 7.83
CA HIS A 71 -12.56 14.27 8.88
C HIS A 71 -11.55 15.29 8.37
N GLY A 72 -11.29 15.36 7.07
CA GLY A 72 -10.40 16.35 6.46
C GLY A 72 -10.93 17.78 6.56
N ASP A 73 -10.24 18.70 5.90
CA ASP A 73 -10.62 20.12 5.78
C ASP A 73 -11.46 20.44 4.54
N ASN A 74 -11.86 19.41 3.77
CA ASN A 74 -12.77 19.58 2.64
C ASN A 74 -14.19 19.94 3.11
N PRO A 75 -15.01 20.57 2.24
CA PRO A 75 -16.32 21.12 2.64
C PRO A 75 -17.32 20.11 3.20
N ASP A 76 -17.20 18.83 2.85
CA ASP A 76 -18.14 17.77 3.23
C ASP A 76 -17.70 16.99 4.48
N ALA A 77 -16.49 17.26 4.98
CA ALA A 77 -15.92 16.62 6.17
C ALA A 77 -16.19 17.40 7.47
N ASP A 78 -16.04 16.72 8.62
CA ASP A 78 -16.29 17.30 9.95
C ASP A 78 -15.16 18.21 10.47
N GLY A 79 -14.05 18.34 9.74
CA GLY A 79 -12.91 19.18 10.11
C GLY A 79 -12.10 18.69 11.31
N SER A 80 -12.34 17.49 11.83
CA SER A 80 -11.68 17.02 13.06
C SER A 80 -10.26 16.50 12.88
N VAL A 81 -9.83 16.26 11.65
CA VAL A 81 -8.47 15.86 11.24
C VAL A 81 -8.03 16.70 10.03
N PRO A 82 -7.80 18.01 10.20
CA PRO A 82 -7.56 18.93 9.08
C PRO A 82 -6.12 18.85 8.52
N ASN A 83 -5.23 18.09 9.15
CA ASN A 83 -3.84 17.98 8.73
C ASN A 83 -3.15 16.75 9.34
N LEU A 84 -1.98 16.45 8.77
CA LEU A 84 -1.10 15.35 9.20
C LEU A 84 -0.67 15.45 10.67
N ALA A 85 -0.54 16.66 11.22
CA ALA A 85 -0.15 16.83 12.63
C ALA A 85 -1.27 16.36 13.58
N THR A 86 -2.54 16.57 13.23
CA THR A 86 -3.66 16.02 13.97
C THR A 86 -3.74 14.50 13.83
N ALA A 87 -3.56 13.97 12.61
CA ALA A 87 -3.50 12.52 12.40
C ALA A 87 -2.36 11.85 13.20
N LYS A 88 -1.21 12.51 13.33
CA LYS A 88 -0.08 12.02 14.13
C LYS A 88 -0.44 11.90 15.61
N LYS A 89 -1.21 12.84 16.16
CA LYS A 89 -1.69 12.76 17.55
C LYS A 89 -2.65 11.58 17.74
N LEU A 90 -3.54 11.35 16.77
CA LEU A 90 -4.44 10.19 16.78
C LEU A 90 -3.68 8.87 16.70
N ALA A 91 -2.70 8.76 15.79
CA ALA A 91 -1.85 7.58 15.68
C ALA A 91 -1.10 7.31 17.00
N ALA A 92 -0.53 8.34 17.62
CA ALA A 92 0.16 8.20 18.90
C ALA A 92 -0.80 7.74 20.01
N GLN A 93 -2.01 8.27 20.06
CA GLN A 93 -3.01 7.86 21.04
C GLN A 93 -3.46 6.42 20.81
N PHE A 94 -3.78 6.04 19.57
CA PHE A 94 -4.13 4.67 19.19
C PHE A 94 -3.03 3.69 19.62
N ILE A 95 -1.77 3.99 19.29
CA ILE A 95 -0.61 3.16 19.70
C ILE A 95 -0.53 2.98 21.22
N GLN A 96 -0.82 4.03 22.01
CA GLN A 96 -0.81 3.92 23.46
C GLN A 96 -1.97 3.10 24.02
N GLU A 97 -3.16 3.23 23.42
CA GLU A 97 -4.36 2.47 23.79
C GLU A 97 -4.22 0.98 23.46
N HIS A 98 -3.45 0.66 22.41
CA HIS A 98 -3.20 -0.68 21.90
C HIS A 98 -1.81 -1.23 22.23
N LYS A 99 -1.05 -0.59 23.13
CA LYS A 99 0.36 -0.91 23.43
C LYS A 99 0.61 -2.37 23.86
N ASP A 100 -0.42 -3.04 24.36
CA ASP A 100 -0.38 -4.40 24.88
C ASP A 100 -0.88 -5.44 23.84
N ASP A 101 -1.23 -5.01 22.62
CA ASP A 101 -1.64 -5.86 21.50
C ASP A 101 -0.83 -5.60 20.21
N GLU A 102 -1.07 -6.42 19.18
CA GLU A 102 -0.32 -6.37 17.90
C GLU A 102 -0.57 -5.10 17.08
N GLN A 103 -1.63 -4.35 17.38
CA GLN A 103 -2.00 -3.09 16.72
C GLN A 103 -1.27 -1.87 17.31
N GLY A 104 -0.69 -2.01 18.51
CA GLY A 104 0.03 -0.95 19.26
C GLY A 104 1.34 -0.48 18.66
N ASN A 105 1.48 -0.43 17.34
CA ASN A 105 2.66 0.01 16.63
C ASN A 105 2.30 0.51 15.22
N PHE A 106 3.25 1.16 14.54
CA PHE A 106 3.01 1.71 13.20
C PHE A 106 2.68 0.65 12.14
N TYR A 107 3.24 -0.56 12.27
CA TYR A 107 2.90 -1.64 11.34
C TYR A 107 1.45 -2.10 11.54
N GLY A 108 0.97 -2.17 12.78
CA GLY A 108 -0.42 -2.45 13.11
C GLY A 108 -1.39 -1.44 12.49
N ILE A 109 -1.11 -0.14 12.61
CA ILE A 109 -1.87 0.92 11.92
C ILE A 109 -1.82 0.71 10.41
N PHE A 110 -0.65 0.45 9.85
CA PHE A 110 -0.48 0.23 8.42
C PHE A 110 -1.29 -0.97 7.91
N ALA A 111 -1.29 -2.08 8.64
CA ALA A 111 -2.07 -3.27 8.32
C ALA A 111 -3.58 -2.98 8.31
N ILE A 112 -4.10 -2.30 9.35
CA ILE A 112 -5.51 -1.86 9.40
C ILE A 112 -5.87 -1.01 8.18
N CYS A 113 -4.95 -0.11 7.78
CA CYS A 113 -5.14 0.75 6.63
C CYS A 113 -5.13 -0.04 5.31
N LEU A 114 -4.22 -1.00 5.14
CA LEU A 114 -4.15 -1.85 3.96
C LEU A 114 -5.39 -2.74 3.81
N ASP A 115 -5.84 -3.37 4.89
CA ASP A 115 -7.05 -4.19 4.88
C ASP A 115 -8.26 -3.35 4.44
N GLN A 116 -8.37 -2.13 4.98
CA GLN A 116 -9.43 -1.21 4.60
C GLN A 116 -9.32 -0.71 3.14
N MET A 117 -8.10 -0.47 2.64
CA MET A 117 -7.87 -0.15 1.23
C MET A 117 -8.34 -1.27 0.30
N GLU A 118 -8.10 -2.53 0.67
CA GLU A 118 -8.57 -3.68 -0.09
C GLU A 118 -10.10 -3.76 -0.08
N GLU A 119 -10.73 -3.64 1.10
CA GLU A 119 -12.20 -3.63 1.26
C GLU A 119 -12.87 -2.51 0.45
N ASP A 120 -12.25 -1.33 0.38
CA ASP A 120 -12.77 -0.17 -0.37
C ASP A 120 -12.46 -0.21 -1.87
N GLY A 121 -11.65 -1.17 -2.34
CA GLY A 121 -11.24 -1.26 -3.74
C GLY A 121 -10.29 -0.13 -4.17
N PHE A 122 -9.52 0.43 -3.22
CA PHE A 122 -8.62 1.55 -3.44
C PHE A 122 -7.60 1.30 -4.57
N PHE A 123 -7.05 0.08 -4.64
CA PHE A 123 -6.06 -0.29 -5.67
C PHE A 123 -6.66 -0.28 -7.09
N LYS A 124 -7.94 -0.63 -7.23
CA LYS A 124 -8.68 -0.51 -8.50
C LYS A 124 -8.97 0.95 -8.81
N LEU A 125 -9.44 1.70 -7.81
CA LEU A 125 -9.79 3.11 -7.96
C LEU A 125 -8.58 3.96 -8.41
N THR A 126 -7.41 3.71 -7.83
CA THR A 126 -6.15 4.41 -8.17
C THR A 126 -5.48 3.89 -9.44
N GLY A 127 -5.93 2.76 -9.99
CA GLY A 127 -5.28 2.09 -11.12
C GLY A 127 -3.98 1.37 -10.77
N LEU A 128 -3.60 1.30 -9.49
CA LEU A 128 -2.39 0.61 -9.03
C LEU A 128 -2.43 -0.89 -9.32
N GLU A 129 -3.60 -1.53 -9.19
CA GLU A 129 -3.75 -2.97 -9.47
C GLU A 129 -3.37 -3.30 -10.92
N THR A 130 -3.95 -2.59 -11.89
CA THR A 130 -3.64 -2.74 -13.32
C THR A 130 -2.16 -2.48 -13.60
N PHE A 131 -1.59 -1.44 -12.99
CA PHE A 131 -0.17 -1.11 -13.18
C PHE A 131 0.76 -2.21 -12.67
N MET A 132 0.47 -2.80 -11.51
CA MET A 132 1.26 -3.90 -10.95
C MET A 132 1.15 -5.17 -11.80
N ASP A 133 -0.03 -5.47 -12.32
CA ASP A 133 -0.24 -6.59 -13.25
C ASP A 133 0.58 -6.42 -14.53
N ASP A 134 0.59 -5.23 -15.12
CA ASP A 134 1.36 -4.92 -16.33
C ASP A 134 2.87 -5.07 -16.09
N LEU A 135 3.38 -4.60 -14.95
CA LEU A 135 4.79 -4.80 -14.57
C LEU A 135 5.14 -6.30 -14.43
N ASN A 136 4.27 -7.07 -13.79
CA ASN A 136 4.46 -8.51 -13.60
C ASN A 136 4.42 -9.27 -14.94
N VAL A 137 3.59 -8.85 -15.89
CA VAL A 137 3.56 -9.41 -17.25
C VAL A 137 4.84 -9.06 -18.01
N ALA A 138 5.31 -7.82 -17.93
CA ALA A 138 6.53 -7.36 -18.60
C ALA A 138 7.81 -8.04 -18.07
N ALA A 139 7.84 -8.39 -16.78
CA ALA A 139 8.96 -9.07 -16.14
C ALA A 139 9.09 -10.56 -16.52
N LYS A 140 8.06 -11.19 -17.11
CA LYS A 140 8.15 -12.58 -17.57
C LYS A 140 9.05 -12.67 -18.81
N PRO A 141 10.07 -13.55 -18.84
CA PRO A 141 10.93 -13.70 -20.00
C PRO A 141 10.09 -14.10 -21.21
N LYS A 142 10.18 -13.32 -22.30
CA LYS A 142 9.62 -13.72 -23.60
C LYS A 142 10.19 -15.11 -23.93
N LYS A 143 9.33 -16.14 -23.96
CA LYS A 143 9.71 -17.46 -24.48
C LYS A 143 10.26 -17.25 -25.88
N THR A 144 11.59 -17.32 -26.03
CA THR A 144 12.22 -17.38 -27.34
C THR A 144 11.58 -18.54 -28.11
N PRO A 145 11.01 -18.32 -29.30
CA PRO A 145 10.48 -19.42 -30.11
C PRO A 145 11.59 -20.45 -30.30
N LYS A 146 11.35 -21.70 -29.91
CA LYS A 146 12.28 -22.79 -30.20
C LYS A 146 12.48 -22.82 -31.72
N LYS A 147 13.68 -22.47 -32.17
CA LYS A 147 14.08 -22.57 -33.57
C LYS A 147 13.88 -24.03 -34.00
N PRO A 148 13.12 -24.33 -35.07
CA PRO A 148 12.92 -25.71 -35.51
C PRO A 148 14.26 -26.34 -35.90
N THR A 149 14.68 -27.38 -35.19
CA THR A 149 15.77 -28.27 -35.57
C THR A 149 15.28 -29.27 -36.62
N ASP A 150 14.89 -28.80 -37.81
CA ASP A 150 14.38 -29.68 -38.88
C ASP A 150 15.47 -30.13 -39.87
N HIS A 151 16.72 -29.64 -39.73
CA HIS A 151 17.77 -29.94 -40.72
C HIS A 151 19.14 -30.27 -40.09
N GLN A 152 19.20 -31.18 -39.11
CA GLN A 152 20.44 -31.94 -38.89
C GLN A 152 20.41 -33.18 -39.79
N LYS A 153 20.84 -33.00 -41.05
CA LYS A 153 21.11 -34.10 -41.98
C LYS A 153 22.08 -35.07 -41.31
N LYS A 154 21.67 -36.34 -41.18
CA LYS A 154 22.59 -37.46 -40.90
C LYS A 154 23.63 -37.50 -42.01
N ALA A 155 24.85 -37.10 -41.69
CA ALA A 155 26.01 -37.42 -42.51
C ALA A 155 26.28 -38.92 -42.36
N THR A 156 26.19 -39.64 -43.46
CA THR A 156 26.64 -41.02 -43.64
C THR A 156 28.13 -41.12 -43.31
N ALA A 157 28.50 -42.02 -42.40
CA ALA A 157 29.88 -42.43 -42.20
C ALA A 157 30.12 -43.78 -42.88
N LYS A 158 31.30 -43.89 -43.49
CA LYS A 158 31.80 -44.96 -44.37
C LYS A 158 31.86 -46.34 -43.74
#